data_AF-A0A2V8FTG8-F1
#
_entry.id   AF-A0A2V8FTG8-F1
#
_cell.length_a   1.000
_cell.length_b   1.000
_cell.length_c   1.000
_cell.angle_alpha   90.00
_cell.angle_beta   90.00
_cell.angle_gamma   90.00
#
_symmetry.space_group_name_H-M   'P 1'
#
loop_
_entity.id
_entity.type
_entity.pdbx_description
1 polymer ?
#
loop_
_entity_poly.entity_id
_entity_poly.type
_entity_poly.pdbx_seq_one_letter_code
_entity_poly.pdbx_strand_id
1 'polypeptide(L)'
;MTDRRSSWLALALFAGFAVLHTWPLATAPASLSRNNNDDTILNEWTIAWVAHQAVADPAHLFDANIFYPDRRALAYSEHLIVPAAMGAPLLWAGASPVLVYNLLLLAGFTLT
;
A
#
# COMPACT_ATOMS: atom_id res chain seq x y z
N MET A 1 25.09 8.88 17.82
CA MET A 1 23.79 9.02 18.53
C MET A 1 23.09 10.23 17.96
N THR A 2 22.13 10.03 17.06
CA THR A 2 21.28 11.12 16.55
C THR A 2 20.47 11.67 17.73
N ASP A 3 20.47 13.00 17.90
CA ASP A 3 19.61 13.66 18.88
C ASP A 3 18.14 13.33 18.54
N ARG A 4 17.37 12.86 19.52
CA ARG A 4 15.94 12.54 19.37
C ARG A 4 15.17 13.71 18.76
N ARG A 5 15.55 14.95 19.09
CA ARG A 5 14.96 16.15 18.49
C ARG A 5 15.22 16.24 16.99
N SER A 6 16.43 15.90 16.54
CA SER A 6 16.78 15.89 15.12
C SER A 6 15.99 14.83 14.36
N SER A 7 15.75 13.66 14.95
CA SER A 7 14.95 12.60 14.33
C SER A 7 13.49 13.01 14.13
N TRP A 8 12.87 13.65 15.12
CA TRP A 8 11.50 14.15 14.99
C TRP A 8 11.37 15.27 13.96
N LEU A 9 12.36 16.16 13.88
CA LEU A 9 12.40 17.21 12.86
C LEU A 9 12.53 16.62 11.45
N ALA A 10 13.39 15.62 11.26
CA ALA A 10 13.50 14.92 9.99
C ALA A 10 12.17 14.26 9.62
N LEU A 11 11.56 13.49 10.52
CA LEU A 11 10.27 12.84 10.28
C LEU A 11 9.18 13.85 9.85
N ALA A 12 9.07 14.98 10.55
CA ALA A 12 8.11 16.02 10.21
C ALA A 12 8.40 16.66 8.83
N LEU A 13 9.67 16.85 8.49
CA LEU A 13 10.09 17.40 7.21
C LEU A 13 9.73 16.44 6.06
N PHE A 14 10.09 15.16 6.18
CA PHE A 14 9.79 14.15 5.17
C PHE A 14 8.28 13.89 5.02
N ALA A 15 7.52 13.89 6.14
CA ALA A 15 6.07 13.85 6.09
C ALA A 15 5.48 15.06 5.34
N GLY A 16 5.99 16.26 5.60
CA GLY A 16 5.60 17.48 4.88
C GLY A 16 5.90 17.39 3.39
N PHE A 17 7.09 16.93 3.01
CA PHE A 17 7.45 16.73 1.61
C PHE A 17 6.62 15.64 0.93
N ALA A 18 6.30 14.54 1.61
CA ALA A 18 5.42 13.50 1.09
C ALA A 18 4.02 14.04 0.77
N VAL A 19 3.43 14.81 1.69
CA VAL A 19 2.13 15.47 1.47
C VAL A 19 2.18 16.46 0.32
N LEU A 20 3.21 17.31 0.27
CA LEU A 20 3.38 18.29 -0.81
C LEU A 20 3.58 17.62 -2.18
N HIS A 21 4.40 16.56 -2.24
CA HIS A 21 4.67 15.82 -3.46
C HIS A 21 3.43 15.11 -4.02
N THR A 22 2.52 14.68 -3.14
CA THR A 22 1.30 13.96 -3.49
C THR A 22 0.05 14.85 -3.50
N TRP A 23 0.17 16.17 -3.32
CA TRP A 23 -0.99 17.06 -3.27
C TRP A 23 -1.84 16.94 -4.55
N PRO A 24 -3.19 16.85 -4.47
CA PRO A 24 -4.05 17.04 -3.30
C PRO A 24 -4.44 15.77 -2.53
N LEU A 25 -3.71 14.65 -2.64
CA LEU A 25 -4.08 13.34 -2.08
C LEU A 25 -4.52 13.39 -0.61
N ALA A 26 -3.80 14.14 0.22
CA ALA A 26 -4.07 14.27 1.65
C ALA A 26 -5.45 14.89 1.97
N THR A 27 -6.11 15.57 1.02
CA THR A 27 -7.43 16.18 1.23
C THR A 27 -8.58 15.19 1.22
N ALA A 28 -8.43 14.06 0.52
CA ALA A 28 -9.43 13.00 0.46
C ALA A 28 -8.78 11.64 0.13
N PRO A 29 -7.96 11.09 1.05
CA PRO A 29 -7.08 9.95 0.77
C PRO A 29 -7.81 8.62 0.51
N ALA A 30 -9.12 8.54 0.80
CA ALA A 30 -9.94 7.36 0.51
C ALA A 30 -10.57 7.38 -0.89
N SER A 31 -10.57 8.53 -1.58
CA SER A 31 -11.23 8.72 -2.88
C SER A 31 -10.31 9.29 -3.94
N LEU A 32 -9.30 10.08 -3.57
CA LEU A 32 -8.22 10.50 -4.46
C LEU A 32 -7.14 9.42 -4.47
N SER A 33 -6.63 9.10 -5.65
CA SER A 33 -5.49 8.20 -5.85
C SER A 33 -4.75 8.59 -7.13
N ARG A 34 -3.53 8.07 -7.31
CA ARG A 34 -2.80 8.13 -8.58
C ARG A 34 -3.24 7.03 -9.55
N ASN A 35 -4.53 6.71 -9.54
CA ASN A 35 -5.18 5.72 -10.43
C ASN A 35 -5.31 6.21 -11.88
N ASN A 36 -4.61 7.29 -12.25
CA ASN A 36 -4.35 7.62 -13.64
C ASN A 36 -3.19 6.79 -14.24
N ASN A 37 -2.52 5.99 -13.42
CA ASN A 37 -1.52 4.99 -13.81
C ASN A 37 -2.05 3.60 -13.47
N ASP A 38 -2.00 2.69 -14.45
CA ASP A 38 -2.43 1.30 -14.30
C ASP A 38 -1.61 0.56 -13.23
N ASP A 39 -0.33 0.90 -13.04
CA ASP A 39 0.52 0.31 -12.00
C ASP A 39 -0.02 0.59 -10.59
N THR A 40 -0.61 1.76 -10.37
CA THR A 40 -1.20 2.12 -9.06
C THR A 40 -2.36 1.19 -8.75
N ILE A 41 -3.23 0.98 -9.73
CA ILE A 41 -4.41 0.12 -9.60
C ILE A 41 -3.97 -1.34 -9.38
N LEU A 42 -2.94 -1.79 -10.09
CA LEU A 42 -2.37 -3.13 -9.90
C LEU A 42 -1.80 -3.31 -8.48
N ASN A 43 -1.11 -2.32 -7.95
CA ASN A 43 -0.54 -2.40 -6.60
C ASN A 43 -1.63 -2.31 -5.50
N GLU A 44 -2.66 -1.48 -5.68
CA GLU A 44 -3.86 -1.44 -4.84
C GLU A 44 -4.53 -2.82 -4.78
N TRP A 45 -4.74 -3.45 -5.95
CA TRP A 45 -5.30 -4.79 -6.05
C TRP A 45 -4.38 -5.83 -5.40
N THR A 46 -3.06 -5.78 -5.63
CA THR A 46 -2.09 -6.73 -5.08
C THR A 46 -2.11 -6.72 -3.55
N ILE A 47 -2.12 -5.52 -2.94
CA ILE A 47 -2.20 -5.36 -1.48
C ILE A 47 -3.51 -5.94 -0.94
N ALA A 48 -4.63 -5.66 -1.61
CA ALA A 48 -5.94 -6.20 -1.23
C ALA A 48 -6.00 -7.72 -1.39
N TRP A 49 -5.46 -8.27 -2.48
CA TRP A 49 -5.40 -9.71 -2.76
C TRP A 49 -4.61 -10.44 -1.68
N VAL A 50 -3.39 -9.98 -1.38
CA VAL A 50 -2.55 -10.64 -0.38
C VAL A 50 -3.21 -10.62 1.00
N ALA A 51 -3.77 -9.49 1.43
CA ALA A 51 -4.45 -9.41 2.72
C ALA A 51 -5.71 -10.29 2.80
N HIS A 52 -6.45 -10.43 1.68
CA HIS A 52 -7.60 -11.31 1.57
C HIS A 52 -7.18 -12.80 1.60
N GLN A 53 -6.25 -13.17 0.72
CA GLN A 53 -5.88 -14.56 0.48
C GLN A 53 -5.03 -15.14 1.62
N ALA A 54 -4.29 -14.31 2.35
CA ALA A 54 -3.54 -14.73 3.54
C ALA A 54 -4.43 -15.35 4.63
N VAL A 55 -5.71 -14.96 4.71
CA VAL A 55 -6.67 -15.53 5.66
C VAL A 55 -7.65 -16.52 5.02
N ALA A 56 -7.96 -16.35 3.73
CA ALA A 56 -8.90 -17.21 3.01
C ALA A 56 -8.27 -18.56 2.63
N ASP A 57 -7.08 -18.55 2.03
CA ASP A 57 -6.35 -19.75 1.60
C ASP A 57 -4.85 -19.44 1.39
N PRO A 58 -4.04 -19.41 2.47
CA PRO A 58 -2.65 -19.00 2.39
C PRO A 58 -1.76 -19.96 1.57
N ALA A 59 -2.18 -21.22 1.39
CA ALA A 59 -1.45 -22.18 0.55
C ALA A 59 -1.52 -21.81 -0.94
N HIS A 60 -2.57 -21.10 -1.35
CA HIS A 60 -2.80 -20.62 -2.70
C HIS A 60 -2.65 -19.10 -2.80
N LEU A 61 -1.77 -18.50 -1.98
CA LEU A 61 -1.51 -17.05 -1.98
C LEU A 61 -1.15 -16.51 -3.36
N PHE A 62 -0.37 -17.28 -4.12
CA PHE A 62 0.11 -16.87 -5.43
C PHE A 62 -0.90 -17.08 -6.57
N ASP A 63 -1.97 -17.84 -6.34
CA ASP A 63 -2.98 -18.17 -7.36
C ASP A 63 -4.02 -17.04 -7.48
N ALA A 64 -3.54 -15.87 -7.90
CA ALA A 64 -4.33 -14.65 -7.94
C ALA A 64 -5.38 -14.60 -9.07
N ASN A 65 -6.46 -13.85 -8.84
CA ASN A 65 -7.62 -13.86 -9.73
C ASN A 65 -7.47 -13.08 -11.04
N ILE A 66 -6.42 -12.28 -11.22
CA ILE A 66 -6.27 -11.36 -12.35
C ILE A 66 -6.18 -12.05 -13.73
N PHE A 67 -5.73 -13.32 -13.76
CA PHE A 67 -5.64 -14.14 -14.97
C PHE A 67 -6.26 -15.53 -14.80
N TYR A 68 -7.28 -15.65 -13.95
CA TYR A 68 -7.93 -16.95 -13.71
C TYR A 68 -8.31 -17.66 -15.03
N PRO A 69 -8.00 -18.97 -15.20
CA PRO A 69 -7.54 -19.93 -14.20
C PRO A 69 -6.01 -20.14 -14.13
N ASP A 70 -5.20 -19.21 -14.63
CA ASP A 70 -3.75 -19.36 -14.55
C ASP A 70 -3.27 -19.43 -13.09
N ARG A 71 -2.35 -20.36 -12.83
CA ARG A 71 -1.78 -20.58 -11.50
C ARG A 71 -0.59 -19.67 -11.30
N ARG A 72 -0.38 -19.23 -10.07
CA ARG A 72 0.74 -18.38 -9.66
C ARG A 72 0.76 -17.03 -10.35
N ALA A 73 -0.39 -16.50 -10.78
CA ALA A 73 -0.50 -15.21 -11.45
C ALA A 73 0.13 -14.06 -10.64
N LEU A 74 0.13 -14.13 -9.28
CA LEU A 74 0.81 -13.14 -8.43
C LEU A 74 2.33 -13.13 -8.63
N ALA A 75 2.93 -14.26 -9.00
CA ALA A 75 4.37 -14.38 -9.23
C ALA A 75 4.84 -13.71 -10.53
N TYR A 76 3.92 -13.28 -11.38
CA TYR A 76 4.23 -12.53 -12.60
C TYR A 76 4.50 -11.04 -12.34
N SER A 77 4.23 -10.56 -11.12
CA SER A 77 4.41 -9.17 -10.71
C SER A 77 5.02 -9.05 -9.30
N GLU A 78 5.17 -7.82 -8.81
CA GLU A 78 5.57 -7.56 -7.43
C GLU A 78 4.48 -8.04 -6.47
N HIS A 79 4.83 -8.95 -5.55
CA HIS A 79 3.85 -9.58 -4.67
C HIS A 79 3.45 -8.73 -3.46
N LEU A 80 4.19 -7.63 -3.16
CA LEU A 80 3.91 -6.66 -2.08
C LEU A 80 3.49 -7.26 -0.73
N ILE A 81 4.05 -8.41 -0.35
CA ILE A 81 3.64 -9.15 0.86
C ILE A 81 3.85 -8.33 2.13
N VAL A 82 4.99 -7.65 2.25
CA VAL A 82 5.30 -6.83 3.44
C VAL A 82 4.40 -5.59 3.53
N PRO A 83 4.25 -4.76 2.48
CA PRO A 83 3.27 -3.67 2.48
C PRO A 83 1.84 -4.16 2.77
N ALA A 84 1.43 -5.28 2.17
CA ALA A 84 0.12 -5.87 2.40
C ALA A 84 -0.06 -6.29 3.85
N ALA A 85 0.94 -6.91 4.48
CA ALA A 85 0.89 -7.25 5.90
C ALA A 85 0.79 -6.02 6.81
N MET A 86 1.45 -4.90 6.46
CA MET A 86 1.32 -3.63 7.18
C MET A 86 -0.07 -3.02 7.04
N GLY A 87 -0.68 -3.12 5.85
CA GLY A 87 -2.01 -2.58 5.55
C GLY A 87 -3.19 -3.50 5.92
N ALA A 88 -2.94 -4.79 6.11
CA ALA A 88 -3.96 -5.82 6.31
C ALA A 88 -4.94 -5.52 7.47
N PRO A 89 -4.51 -5.03 8.64
CA PRO A 89 -5.44 -4.71 9.73
C PRO A 89 -6.51 -3.68 9.33
N LEU A 90 -6.16 -2.70 8.49
CA LEU A 90 -7.11 -1.70 8.00
C LEU A 90 -8.07 -2.30 6.96
N LEU A 91 -7.55 -3.13 6.06
CA LEU A 91 -8.38 -3.84 5.07
C LEU A 91 -9.40 -4.75 5.74
N TRP A 92 -8.97 -5.52 6.75
CA TRP A 92 -9.87 -6.38 7.54
C TRP A 92 -10.88 -5.57 8.37
N ALA A 93 -10.55 -4.34 8.75
CA ALA A 93 -11.47 -3.40 9.38
C ALA A 93 -12.42 -2.70 8.40
N GLY A 94 -12.35 -2.99 7.10
CA GLY A 94 -13.24 -2.46 6.07
C GLY A 94 -12.75 -1.17 5.40
N ALA A 95 -11.49 -0.77 5.58
CA ALA A 95 -10.90 0.33 4.82
C ALA A 95 -10.81 -0.03 3.33
N SER A 96 -10.96 0.97 2.45
CA SER A 96 -10.81 0.76 1.01
C SER A 96 -9.35 0.46 0.62
N PRO A 97 -9.10 -0.35 -0.42
CA PRO A 97 -7.74 -0.56 -0.95
C PRO A 97 -7.02 0.74 -1.31
N VAL A 98 -7.76 1.71 -1.87
CA VAL A 98 -7.26 3.06 -2.17
C VAL A 98 -6.71 3.76 -0.93
N LEU A 99 -7.48 3.79 0.17
CA LEU A 99 -7.06 4.42 1.42
C LEU A 99 -5.78 3.75 1.95
N VAL A 100 -5.78 2.41 1.98
CA VAL A 100 -4.65 1.65 2.54
C VAL A 100 -3.40 1.83 1.71
N TYR A 101 -3.50 1.77 0.38
CA TYR A 101 -2.38 2.04 -0.53
C TYR A 101 -1.81 3.45 -0.33
N ASN A 102 -2.67 4.47 -0.27
CA ASN A 102 -2.23 5.85 -0.07
C ASN A 102 -1.52 6.07 1.28
N LEU A 103 -1.99 5.42 2.35
CA LEU A 103 -1.33 5.47 3.65
C LEU A 103 0.05 4.80 3.60
N LEU A 104 0.17 3.65 2.93
CA LEU A 104 1.44 2.96 2.75
C LEU A 104 2.40 3.77 1.88
N LEU A 105 1.92 4.43 0.83
CA LEU A 105 2.70 5.33 -0.03
C LEU A 105 3.26 6.51 0.78
N LEU A 106 2.40 7.19 1.55
CA LEU A 106 2.82 8.30 2.42
C LEU A 106 3.82 7.84 3.49
N ALA A 107 3.59 6.68 4.09
CA ALA A 107 4.52 6.09 5.05
C ALA A 107 5.88 5.77 4.41
N GLY A 108 5.89 5.20 3.21
CA GLY A 108 7.12 4.93 2.45
C GLY A 108 7.94 6.19 2.18
N PHE A 109 7.31 7.26 1.69
CA PHE A 109 8.01 8.53 1.48
C PHE A 109 8.46 9.20 2.78
N THR A 110 7.71 9.04 3.87
CA THR A 110 8.04 9.65 5.16
C THR A 110 9.21 8.94 5.87
N LEU A 111 9.38 7.64 5.63
CA LEU A 111 10.37 6.79 6.31
C LEU A 111 11.65 6.55 5.49
N THR A 112 11.83 7.27 4.38
CA THR A 112 13.04 7.27 3.55
C THR A 112 13.99 8.38 4.00
#